data_AF-A0A7R9L707-F1
#
_entry.id   AF-A0A7R9L707-F1
#
_cell.length_a   1.000
_cell.length_b   1.000
_cell.length_c   1.000
_cell.angle_alpha   90.00
_cell.angle_beta   90.00
_cell.angle_gamma   90.00
#
_symmetry.space_group_name_H-M   'P 1'
#
loop_
_entity.id
_entity.type
_entity.pdbx_description
1 polymer ?
#
loop_
_entity_poly.entity_id
_entity_poly.type
_entity_poly.pdbx_seq_one_letter_code
_entity_poly.pdbx_strand_id
1 'polypeptide(L)'
;MFARFTTVAGERGAADAERDIRGFALKFYTEEGNWDLVGNNTPVFFMRDPRKFPDLNKAVKRDPKTNLRSATNNWDFWTLLPEALHQVTIVMSDRVWPHADYPLIDVGEFELNKNPENFFLDVEQSAFAPSNLVPGISVSPDRMLQARLFNYADAQRYRLGVNYQQIPVNAARCPVHSNHRDGQGRVDANYGGLPHYEPNSFSQWQEQAQFKEPPLKISGDADYWDFRQDDSDYFSQPRALFNLMNDTQKQALFDNTAGAMGDALDFIKYRHIRNCYACDPAYGEGVAKALGLTVADAQAARDSDPGKGHPGFQ
;
A
#
# COMPACT_ATOMS: atom_id res chain seq x y z
N MET A 1 -16.48 6.27 14.26
CA MET A 1 -15.62 5.65 13.23
C MET A 1 -15.34 4.19 13.57
N PHE A 2 -14.73 3.43 12.68
CA PHE A 2 -14.17 2.09 12.93
C PHE A 2 -12.74 2.04 12.38
N ALA A 3 -11.82 1.36 13.08
CA ALA A 3 -10.42 1.23 12.67
C ALA A 3 -9.98 -0.24 12.66
N ARG A 4 -9.15 -0.61 11.68
CA ARG A 4 -8.51 -1.94 11.62
C ARG A 4 -7.01 -1.79 11.39
N PHE A 5 -6.23 -2.34 12.32
CA PHE A 5 -4.78 -2.42 12.22
C PHE A 5 -4.33 -3.82 11.81
N THR A 6 -3.31 -3.92 10.97
CA THR A 6 -2.86 -5.21 10.44
C THR A 6 -1.35 -5.23 10.19
N THR A 7 -0.76 -6.41 10.13
CA THR A 7 0.42 -6.67 9.28
C THR A 7 0.00 -6.74 7.80
N VAL A 8 0.92 -7.05 6.88
CA VAL A 8 0.64 -7.17 5.43
C VAL A 8 0.91 -8.58 4.93
N ALA A 9 2.07 -9.14 5.25
CA ALA A 9 2.54 -10.38 4.66
C ALA A 9 2.00 -11.63 5.38
N GLY A 10 1.76 -11.57 6.69
CA GLY A 10 1.24 -12.69 7.47
C GLY A 10 -0.17 -13.15 7.06
N GLU A 11 -0.42 -14.45 7.11
CA GLU A 11 -1.78 -15.00 7.05
C GLU A 11 -2.46 -14.92 8.43
N ARG A 12 -3.74 -15.33 8.51
CA ARG A 12 -4.42 -15.46 9.80
C ARG A 12 -3.64 -16.43 10.71
N GLY A 13 -3.29 -15.95 11.91
CA GLY A 13 -2.49 -16.71 12.87
C GLY A 13 -0.98 -16.50 12.75
N ALA A 14 -0.50 -15.67 11.80
CA ALA A 14 0.87 -15.18 11.81
C ALA A 14 1.11 -14.25 13.02
N ALA A 15 2.38 -14.03 13.36
CA ALA A 15 2.74 -13.21 14.49
C ALA A 15 2.51 -11.71 14.21
N ASP A 16 1.91 -10.99 15.17
CA ASP A 16 1.68 -9.54 15.05
C ASP A 16 2.99 -8.72 15.06
N ALA A 17 4.05 -9.27 15.67
CA ALA A 17 5.34 -8.59 15.88
C ALA A 17 6.37 -8.82 14.77
N GLU A 18 5.95 -9.19 13.54
CA GLU A 18 6.86 -9.31 12.38
C GLU A 18 7.37 -7.94 11.91
N ARG A 19 8.60 -7.85 11.37
CA ARG A 19 9.04 -6.65 10.65
C ARG A 19 8.24 -6.53 9.34
N ASP A 20 7.33 -5.57 9.29
CA ASP A 20 6.40 -5.41 8.17
C ASP A 20 5.81 -3.99 8.19
N ILE A 21 5.23 -3.56 7.07
CA ILE A 21 4.31 -2.41 7.08
C ILE A 21 3.13 -2.74 8.00
N ARG A 22 2.56 -1.70 8.64
CA ARG A 22 1.31 -1.82 9.39
C ARG A 22 0.19 -1.11 8.66
N GLY A 23 -0.90 -1.83 8.40
CA GLY A 23 -2.13 -1.26 7.87
C GLY A 23 -2.78 -0.35 8.89
N PHE A 24 -3.28 0.79 8.43
CA PHE A 24 -3.97 1.81 9.24
C PHE A 24 -5.27 2.18 8.52
N ALA A 25 -6.25 1.27 8.54
CA ALA A 25 -7.51 1.46 7.82
C ALA A 25 -8.56 2.10 8.72
N LEU A 26 -9.11 3.24 8.29
CA LEU A 26 -10.13 4.00 9.01
C LEU A 26 -11.41 4.09 8.18
N LYS A 27 -12.56 3.92 8.84
CA LYS A 27 -13.90 4.13 8.28
C LYS A 27 -14.63 5.19 9.09
N PHE A 28 -14.97 6.29 8.44
CA PHE A 28 -15.78 7.37 9.00
C PHE A 28 -17.23 7.19 8.53
N TYR A 29 -18.15 7.03 9.46
CA TYR A 29 -19.58 7.01 9.17
C TYR A 29 -20.07 8.46 9.12
N THR A 30 -20.10 9.05 7.94
CA THR A 30 -20.50 10.46 7.75
C THR A 30 -21.98 10.57 7.38
N GLU A 31 -22.49 11.80 7.32
CA GLU A 31 -23.87 12.08 6.90
C GLU A 31 -24.08 11.91 5.39
N GLU A 32 -23.01 11.89 4.59
CA GLU A 32 -23.03 11.80 3.13
C GLU A 32 -22.36 10.53 2.60
N GLY A 33 -22.28 9.49 3.45
CA GLY A 33 -21.70 8.20 3.11
C GLY A 33 -20.61 7.74 4.06
N ASN A 34 -20.10 6.53 3.84
CA ASN A 34 -18.90 6.08 4.54
C ASN A 34 -17.68 6.61 3.78
N TRP A 35 -16.77 7.29 4.50
CA TRP A 35 -15.45 7.63 3.97
C TRP A 35 -14.40 6.65 4.53
N ASP A 36 -13.69 5.97 3.64
CA ASP A 36 -12.62 5.05 4.01
C ASP A 36 -11.24 5.63 3.71
N LEU A 37 -10.48 5.96 4.76
CA LEU A 37 -9.08 6.30 4.67
C LEU A 37 -8.23 5.05 4.90
N VAL A 38 -7.83 4.39 3.81
CA VAL A 38 -7.11 3.12 3.84
C VAL A 38 -5.59 3.35 3.81
N GLY A 39 -5.04 3.75 4.96
CA GLY A 39 -3.64 4.11 5.11
C GLY A 39 -2.73 2.96 5.55
N ASN A 40 -1.45 3.31 5.72
CA ASN A 40 -0.41 2.50 6.35
C ASN A 40 0.30 3.35 7.42
N ASN A 41 1.16 2.74 8.24
CA ASN A 41 2.06 3.43 9.18
C ASN A 41 3.29 4.09 8.52
N THR A 42 3.33 4.15 7.19
CA THR A 42 4.40 4.72 6.39
C THR A 42 3.81 5.73 5.39
N PRO A 43 4.48 6.86 5.12
CA PRO A 43 3.99 7.86 4.18
C PRO A 43 4.23 7.50 2.71
N VAL A 44 5.02 6.45 2.42
CA VAL A 44 5.35 6.00 1.05
C VAL A 44 5.04 4.50 0.89
N PHE A 45 5.32 3.96 -0.30
CA PHE A 45 5.19 2.53 -0.58
C PHE A 45 6.33 2.05 -1.50
N PHE A 46 6.49 0.74 -1.66
CA PHE A 46 7.60 0.14 -2.42
C PHE A 46 7.59 0.44 -3.93
N MET A 47 6.47 0.91 -4.47
CA MET A 47 6.25 1.03 -5.90
C MET A 47 5.26 2.13 -6.22
N ARG A 48 5.41 2.70 -7.42
CA ARG A 48 4.59 3.79 -7.94
C ARG A 48 3.72 3.41 -9.14
N ASP A 49 3.73 2.14 -9.52
CA ASP A 49 2.85 1.60 -10.57
C ASP A 49 2.21 0.27 -10.12
N PRO A 50 0.87 0.14 -10.21
CA PRO A 50 0.14 -0.99 -9.65
C PRO A 50 0.42 -2.32 -10.34
N ARG A 51 1.02 -2.31 -11.54
CA ARG A 51 1.43 -3.54 -12.25
C ARG A 51 2.26 -4.47 -11.39
N LYS A 52 3.05 -3.90 -10.48
CA LYS A 52 3.98 -4.65 -9.63
C LYS A 52 3.36 -5.15 -8.33
N PHE A 53 2.12 -4.76 -8.00
CA PHE A 53 1.50 -5.12 -6.72
C PHE A 53 1.25 -6.63 -6.56
N PRO A 54 0.74 -7.36 -7.59
CA PRO A 54 0.62 -8.81 -7.49
C PRO A 54 1.95 -9.53 -7.33
N ASP A 55 3.03 -8.99 -7.93
CA ASP A 55 4.39 -9.52 -7.83
C ASP A 55 4.94 -9.31 -6.41
N LEU A 56 4.79 -8.11 -5.85
CA LEU A 56 5.15 -7.81 -4.45
C LEU A 56 4.48 -8.80 -3.51
N ASN A 57 3.18 -9.04 -3.69
CA ASN A 57 2.43 -10.01 -2.89
C ASN A 57 3.06 -11.40 -2.91
N LYS A 58 3.59 -11.88 -4.05
CA LYS A 58 4.30 -13.17 -4.11
C LYS A 58 5.67 -13.09 -3.45
N ALA A 59 6.42 -12.02 -3.72
CA ALA A 59 7.78 -11.83 -3.23
C ALA A 59 7.86 -11.79 -1.69
N VAL A 60 6.92 -11.11 -1.03
CA VAL A 60 6.92 -10.98 0.44
C VAL A 60 6.18 -12.11 1.18
N LYS A 61 5.45 -12.97 0.48
CA LYS A 61 4.71 -14.11 1.05
C LYS A 61 5.48 -15.41 0.83
N ARG A 62 4.75 -16.52 0.73
CA ARG A 62 5.31 -17.87 0.70
C ARG A 62 5.70 -18.26 -0.71
N ASP A 63 6.89 -18.82 -0.84
CA ASP A 63 7.35 -19.46 -2.05
C ASP A 63 6.42 -20.65 -2.42
N PRO A 64 6.06 -20.82 -3.70
CA PRO A 64 5.06 -21.81 -4.11
C PRO A 64 5.49 -23.26 -3.92
N LYS A 65 6.80 -23.54 -3.76
CA LYS A 65 7.32 -24.89 -3.57
C LYS A 65 7.55 -25.20 -2.10
N THR A 66 8.20 -24.29 -1.38
CA THR A 66 8.60 -24.52 0.02
C THR A 66 7.50 -24.15 1.02
N ASN A 67 6.54 -23.32 0.62
CA ASN A 67 5.53 -22.74 1.48
C ASN A 67 6.11 -21.90 2.65
N LEU A 68 7.36 -21.45 2.52
CA LEU A 68 8.07 -20.59 3.46
C LEU A 68 8.30 -19.22 2.84
N ARG A 69 8.55 -18.20 3.68
CA ARG A 69 9.10 -16.93 3.19
C ARG A 69 10.48 -17.20 2.58
N SER A 70 10.79 -16.54 1.48
CA SER A 70 12.08 -16.67 0.78
C SER A 70 12.76 -15.31 0.73
N ALA A 71 13.90 -15.17 1.43
CA ALA A 71 14.70 -13.96 1.35
C ALA A 71 15.15 -13.70 -0.09
N THR A 72 15.53 -14.75 -0.82
CA THR A 72 15.85 -14.67 -2.25
C THR A 72 14.70 -14.07 -3.06
N ASN A 73 13.46 -14.57 -2.93
CA ASN A 73 12.33 -14.06 -3.71
C ASN A 73 12.02 -12.60 -3.37
N ASN A 74 12.06 -12.26 -2.07
CA ASN A 74 11.76 -10.91 -1.61
C ASN A 74 12.82 -9.90 -2.10
N TRP A 75 14.09 -10.19 -1.81
CA TRP A 75 15.18 -9.26 -2.10
C TRP A 75 15.55 -9.20 -3.57
N ASP A 76 15.39 -10.27 -4.35
CA ASP A 76 15.56 -10.17 -5.80
C ASP A 76 14.58 -9.15 -6.40
N PHE A 77 13.30 -9.23 -5.97
CA PHE A 77 12.28 -8.28 -6.37
C PHE A 77 12.59 -6.84 -5.94
N TRP A 78 12.86 -6.60 -4.65
CA TRP A 78 13.15 -5.25 -4.15
C TRP A 78 14.41 -4.63 -4.77
N THR A 79 15.47 -5.41 -4.96
CA THR A 79 16.74 -4.89 -5.49
C THR A 79 16.69 -4.55 -6.99
N LEU A 80 15.70 -5.06 -7.72
CA LEU A 80 15.41 -4.71 -9.12
C LEU A 80 14.45 -3.51 -9.27
N LEU A 81 13.97 -2.95 -8.16
CA LEU A 81 13.12 -1.77 -8.11
C LEU A 81 13.83 -0.68 -7.29
N PRO A 82 14.72 0.13 -7.89
CA PRO A 82 15.44 1.16 -7.15
C PRO A 82 14.49 2.15 -6.45
N GLU A 83 13.31 2.40 -7.02
CA GLU A 83 12.23 3.17 -6.40
C GLU A 83 11.73 2.62 -5.05
N ALA A 84 11.97 1.34 -4.76
CA ALA A 84 11.58 0.70 -3.50
C ALA A 84 12.50 1.07 -2.33
N LEU A 85 13.69 1.62 -2.59
CA LEU A 85 14.72 1.81 -1.55
C LEU A 85 14.21 2.68 -0.41
N HIS A 86 13.42 3.72 -0.68
CA HIS A 86 12.87 4.57 0.37
C HIS A 86 11.98 3.78 1.36
N GLN A 87 11.04 2.98 0.86
CA GLN A 87 10.21 2.15 1.72
C GLN A 87 11.02 1.05 2.41
N VAL A 88 12.02 0.47 1.75
CA VAL A 88 12.94 -0.50 2.37
C VAL A 88 13.69 0.13 3.54
N THR A 89 14.24 1.35 3.38
CA THR A 89 14.91 2.09 4.46
C THR A 89 13.96 2.36 5.64
N ILE A 90 12.68 2.68 5.39
CA ILE A 90 11.68 2.86 6.46
C ILE A 90 11.41 1.53 7.18
N VAL A 91 11.17 0.42 6.46
CA VAL A 91 10.87 -0.89 7.10
C VAL A 91 12.05 -1.40 7.93
N MET A 92 13.29 -1.07 7.53
CA MET A 92 14.51 -1.51 8.22
C MET A 92 14.96 -0.54 9.32
N SER A 93 14.29 0.61 9.49
CA SER A 93 14.58 1.62 10.52
C SER A 93 13.35 1.96 11.38
N ASP A 94 13.49 2.94 12.27
CA ASP A 94 12.47 3.49 13.14
C ASP A 94 12.00 4.91 12.73
N ARG A 95 12.40 5.39 11.54
CA ARG A 95 12.19 6.77 11.07
C ARG A 95 11.16 6.88 9.94
N VAL A 96 10.55 8.07 9.83
CA VAL A 96 9.62 8.48 8.76
C VAL A 96 10.01 9.86 8.17
N TRP A 97 9.32 10.27 7.10
CA TRP A 97 9.65 11.41 6.20
C TRP A 97 9.70 12.80 6.87
N PRO A 98 10.67 13.68 6.53
CA PRO A 98 10.66 15.12 6.88
C PRO A 98 9.53 15.98 6.25
N HIS A 99 9.08 17.03 6.96
CA HIS A 99 7.90 17.87 6.64
C HIS A 99 8.22 19.33 6.21
N ALA A 100 9.34 19.59 5.54
CA ALA A 100 9.83 20.96 5.34
C ALA A 100 8.99 21.82 4.37
N ASP A 101 8.55 21.24 3.24
CA ASP A 101 7.90 22.01 2.16
C ASP A 101 6.38 22.18 2.35
N TYR A 102 5.76 21.24 3.06
CA TYR A 102 4.34 21.24 3.39
C TYR A 102 4.18 20.94 4.89
N PRO A 103 4.08 21.97 5.75
CA PRO A 103 3.96 21.77 7.18
C PRO A 103 2.63 21.07 7.50
N LEU A 104 2.62 20.31 8.59
CA LEU A 104 1.40 19.70 9.11
C LEU A 104 0.40 20.80 9.50
N ILE A 105 -0.83 20.66 9.03
CA ILE A 105 -1.96 21.50 9.40
C ILE A 105 -2.89 20.64 10.24
N ASP A 106 -3.12 21.04 11.49
CA ASP A 106 -4.00 20.32 12.40
C ASP A 106 -5.45 20.41 11.90
N VAL A 107 -6.12 19.25 11.81
CA VAL A 107 -7.53 19.14 11.38
C VAL A 107 -8.42 18.70 12.54
N GLY A 108 -7.94 17.76 13.37
CA GLY A 108 -8.69 17.22 14.50
C GLY A 108 -8.01 16.00 15.10
N GLU A 109 -8.71 15.36 16.02
CA GLU A 109 -8.25 14.17 16.74
C GLU A 109 -9.32 13.07 16.71
N PHE A 110 -8.90 11.83 16.94
CA PHE A 110 -9.81 10.71 17.14
C PHE A 110 -9.30 9.82 18.27
N GLU A 111 -10.21 9.11 18.92
CA GLU A 111 -9.90 8.08 19.90
C GLU A 111 -10.58 6.75 19.55
N LEU A 112 -9.97 5.65 19.96
CA LEU A 112 -10.57 4.33 19.92
C LEU A 112 -10.94 3.92 21.34
N ASN A 113 -12.24 3.89 21.63
CA ASN A 113 -12.76 3.76 23.00
C ASN A 113 -13.66 2.53 23.21
N LYS A 114 -13.82 1.67 22.19
CA LYS A 114 -14.66 0.49 22.27
C LYS A 114 -14.09 -0.67 21.46
N ASN A 115 -13.91 -1.81 22.12
CA ASN A 115 -13.60 -3.07 21.46
C ASN A 115 -14.87 -3.66 20.80
N PRO A 116 -14.76 -4.33 19.65
CA PRO A 116 -15.89 -5.05 19.08
C PRO A 116 -16.36 -6.21 19.96
N GLU A 117 -17.67 -6.42 20.04
CA GLU A 117 -18.25 -7.54 20.82
C GLU A 117 -18.02 -8.88 20.11
N ASN A 118 -18.03 -8.89 18.77
CA ASN A 118 -17.76 -10.08 17.98
C ASN A 118 -16.71 -9.77 16.91
N PHE A 119 -15.50 -10.28 17.13
CA PHE A 119 -14.36 -10.08 16.23
C PHE A 119 -14.67 -10.49 14.79
N PHE A 120 -15.34 -11.62 14.56
CA PHE A 120 -15.62 -12.08 13.21
C PHE A 120 -16.60 -11.13 12.51
N LEU A 121 -17.67 -10.74 13.20
CA LEU A 121 -18.69 -9.86 12.65
C LEU A 121 -18.13 -8.49 12.28
N ASP A 122 -17.39 -7.87 13.20
CA ASP A 122 -17.01 -6.47 13.07
C ASP A 122 -15.60 -6.29 12.49
N VAL A 123 -14.66 -7.19 12.79
CA VAL A 123 -13.26 -7.05 12.32
C VAL A 123 -13.00 -7.86 11.07
N GLU A 124 -13.29 -9.16 11.07
CA GLU A 124 -12.96 -10.04 9.93
C GLU A 124 -13.81 -9.70 8.70
N GLN A 125 -15.09 -9.37 8.91
CA GLN A 125 -16.01 -8.97 7.84
C GLN A 125 -15.97 -7.47 7.51
N SER A 126 -15.10 -6.70 8.14
CA SER A 126 -14.91 -5.30 7.73
C SER A 126 -14.38 -5.20 6.29
N ALA A 127 -14.86 -4.20 5.58
CA ALA A 127 -14.51 -3.89 4.20
C ALA A 127 -14.21 -2.39 4.08
N PHE A 128 -13.00 -2.07 3.68
CA PHE A 128 -12.53 -0.70 3.44
C PHE A 128 -12.17 -0.57 1.97
N ALA A 129 -12.62 0.47 1.29
CA ALA A 129 -12.29 0.69 -0.12
C ALA A 129 -11.87 2.14 -0.34
N PRO A 130 -10.70 2.43 -0.95
CA PRO A 130 -10.31 3.81 -1.28
C PRO A 130 -11.29 4.55 -2.20
N SER A 131 -12.21 3.84 -2.86
CA SER A 131 -13.33 4.41 -3.61
C SER A 131 -14.53 4.84 -2.77
N ASN A 132 -14.59 4.47 -1.48
CA ASN A 132 -15.57 5.01 -0.54
C ASN A 132 -15.13 6.42 -0.13
N LEU A 133 -15.49 7.38 -0.98
CA LEU A 133 -15.24 8.80 -0.85
C LEU A 133 -16.53 9.52 -0.48
N VAL A 134 -16.41 10.78 -0.07
CA VAL A 134 -17.53 11.67 0.27
C VAL A 134 -17.31 13.03 -0.39
N PRO A 135 -18.37 13.81 -0.65
CA PRO A 135 -18.23 15.15 -1.23
C PRO A 135 -17.16 15.99 -0.50
N GLY A 136 -16.26 16.61 -1.26
CA GLY A 136 -15.14 17.40 -0.73
C GLY A 136 -13.83 16.63 -0.54
N ILE A 137 -13.83 15.29 -0.58
CA ILE A 137 -12.62 14.45 -0.54
C ILE A 137 -12.59 13.54 -1.77
N SER A 138 -11.58 13.70 -2.63
CA SER A 138 -11.46 12.95 -3.87
C SER A 138 -10.03 12.43 -4.13
N VAL A 139 -9.79 11.94 -5.33
CA VAL A 139 -8.60 11.18 -5.73
C VAL A 139 -7.65 12.01 -6.57
N SER A 140 -6.38 11.61 -6.54
CA SER A 140 -5.34 12.12 -7.44
C SER A 140 -5.09 11.14 -8.58
N PRO A 141 -4.39 11.55 -9.67
CA PRO A 141 -3.98 10.64 -10.74
C PRO A 141 -2.81 9.71 -10.35
N ASP A 142 -2.53 9.52 -9.06
CA ASP A 142 -1.54 8.53 -8.58
C ASP A 142 -1.92 7.13 -9.09
N ARG A 143 -1.04 6.51 -9.88
CA ARG A 143 -1.30 5.22 -10.55
C ARG A 143 -1.62 4.11 -9.55
N MET A 144 -0.98 4.10 -8.38
CA MET A 144 -1.27 3.13 -7.32
C MET A 144 -2.67 3.37 -6.75
N LEU A 145 -3.02 4.61 -6.43
CA LEU A 145 -4.36 4.95 -5.94
C LEU A 145 -5.43 4.54 -6.95
N GLN A 146 -5.25 4.87 -8.23
CA GLN A 146 -6.18 4.57 -9.31
C GLN A 146 -6.56 3.08 -9.38
N ALA A 147 -5.58 2.17 -9.24
CA ALA A 147 -5.88 0.74 -9.20
C ALA A 147 -6.65 0.31 -7.95
N ARG A 148 -6.36 0.94 -6.80
CA ARG A 148 -7.03 0.61 -5.54
C ARG A 148 -8.50 1.03 -5.54
N LEU A 149 -8.91 2.00 -6.36
CA LEU A 149 -10.30 2.45 -6.46
C LEU A 149 -11.25 1.33 -6.90
N PHE A 150 -10.81 0.41 -7.75
CA PHE A 150 -11.65 -0.74 -8.16
C PHE A 150 -11.27 -2.03 -7.43
N ASN A 151 -9.98 -2.25 -7.13
CA ASN A 151 -9.49 -3.55 -6.69
C ASN A 151 -10.05 -3.98 -5.31
N TYR A 152 -10.25 -3.04 -4.39
CA TYR A 152 -10.76 -3.37 -3.05
C TYR A 152 -12.21 -3.83 -3.10
N ALA A 153 -13.08 -3.10 -3.81
CA ALA A 153 -14.48 -3.48 -3.96
C ALA A 153 -14.62 -4.83 -4.67
N ASP A 154 -13.77 -5.11 -5.67
CA ASP A 154 -13.73 -6.41 -6.34
C ASP A 154 -13.35 -7.56 -5.38
N ALA A 155 -12.23 -7.42 -4.67
CA ALA A 155 -11.78 -8.41 -3.70
C ALA A 155 -12.82 -8.67 -2.59
N GLN A 156 -13.57 -7.64 -2.19
CA GLN A 156 -14.61 -7.75 -1.16
C GLN A 156 -15.84 -8.52 -1.63
N ARG A 157 -16.26 -8.35 -2.89
CA ARG A 157 -17.39 -9.14 -3.44
C ARG A 157 -17.06 -10.63 -3.42
N TYR A 158 -15.82 -11.01 -3.72
CA TYR A 158 -15.37 -12.40 -3.59
C TYR A 158 -15.32 -12.84 -2.12
N ARG A 159 -14.68 -12.05 -1.25
CA ARG A 159 -14.39 -12.44 0.14
C ARG A 159 -15.63 -12.48 1.05
N LEU A 160 -16.57 -11.55 0.85
CA LEU A 160 -17.69 -11.30 1.77
C LEU A 160 -19.06 -11.42 1.09
N GLY A 161 -19.10 -11.70 -0.21
CA GLY A 161 -20.31 -11.72 -1.01
C GLY A 161 -20.73 -10.34 -1.53
N VAL A 162 -21.57 -10.31 -2.55
CA VAL A 162 -22.01 -9.08 -3.22
C VAL A 162 -22.78 -8.11 -2.30
N ASN A 163 -23.45 -8.64 -1.28
CA ASN A 163 -24.26 -7.90 -0.32
C ASN A 163 -23.50 -7.51 0.96
N TYR A 164 -22.15 -7.52 0.96
CA TYR A 164 -21.33 -7.27 2.17
C TYR A 164 -21.59 -5.92 2.87
N GLN A 165 -22.14 -4.94 2.16
CA GLN A 165 -22.54 -3.63 2.72
C GLN A 165 -23.74 -3.75 3.69
N GLN A 166 -24.46 -4.88 3.71
CA GLN A 166 -25.50 -5.17 4.70
C GLN A 166 -24.93 -5.58 6.06
N ILE A 167 -23.66 -5.97 6.12
CA ILE A 167 -22.99 -6.32 7.38
C ILE A 167 -22.84 -5.02 8.21
N PRO A 168 -23.23 -4.99 9.50
CA PRO A 168 -23.38 -3.74 10.26
C PRO A 168 -22.17 -2.82 10.28
N VAL A 169 -20.94 -3.37 10.34
CA VAL A 169 -19.71 -2.57 10.32
C VAL A 169 -19.46 -1.87 8.97
N ASN A 170 -20.01 -2.40 7.87
CA ASN A 170 -19.85 -1.85 6.52
C ASN A 170 -21.01 -0.96 6.10
N ALA A 171 -22.16 -1.09 6.75
CA ALA A 171 -23.36 -0.33 6.44
C ALA A 171 -23.14 1.18 6.65
N ALA A 172 -23.69 1.99 5.75
CA ALA A 172 -23.73 3.44 5.94
C ALA A 172 -24.72 3.81 7.04
N ARG A 173 -24.45 4.91 7.75
CA ARG A 173 -25.33 5.47 8.79
C ARG A 173 -26.07 6.72 8.32
N CYS A 174 -26.35 6.76 7.02
CA CYS A 174 -27.04 7.82 6.30
C CYS A 174 -28.02 7.18 5.29
N PRO A 175 -28.89 7.96 4.62
CA PRO A 175 -29.75 7.42 3.56
C PRO A 175 -28.94 6.73 2.45
N VAL A 176 -29.41 5.56 1.98
CA VAL A 176 -28.80 4.79 0.87
C VAL A 176 -29.87 4.40 -0.15
N HIS A 177 -29.70 4.85 -1.39
CA HIS A 177 -30.61 4.60 -2.51
C HIS A 177 -29.83 4.18 -3.77
N SER A 178 -29.18 3.01 -3.72
CA SER A 178 -28.27 2.52 -4.78
C SER A 178 -28.94 1.74 -5.91
N ASN A 179 -30.20 1.34 -5.76
CA ASN A 179 -30.91 0.41 -6.65
C ASN A 179 -30.19 -0.94 -6.90
N HIS A 180 -29.20 -1.32 -6.09
CA HIS A 180 -28.63 -2.67 -6.16
C HIS A 180 -29.71 -3.68 -5.75
N ARG A 181 -29.93 -4.73 -6.55
CA ARG A 181 -30.96 -5.77 -6.35
C ARG A 181 -30.36 -7.18 -6.22
N ASP A 182 -31.09 -8.05 -5.55
CA ASP A 182 -30.86 -9.50 -5.47
C ASP A 182 -29.47 -9.87 -4.91
N GLY A 183 -28.77 -10.81 -5.53
CA GLY A 183 -27.50 -11.34 -5.02
C GLY A 183 -27.68 -12.29 -3.83
N GLN A 184 -26.66 -13.09 -3.58
CA GLN A 184 -26.69 -14.09 -2.52
C GLN A 184 -26.86 -13.43 -1.14
N GLY A 185 -27.73 -14.00 -0.30
CA GLY A 185 -27.88 -13.58 1.10
C GLY A 185 -28.55 -12.22 1.29
N ARG A 186 -29.42 -11.78 0.36
CA ARG A 186 -30.12 -10.50 0.47
C ARG A 186 -31.12 -10.49 1.64
N VAL A 187 -30.93 -9.60 2.63
CA VAL A 187 -31.77 -9.55 3.86
C VAL A 187 -32.34 -8.16 4.22
N ASP A 188 -32.20 -7.16 3.35
CA ASP A 188 -32.59 -5.75 3.60
C ASP A 188 -33.89 -5.31 2.89
N ALA A 189 -34.80 -6.25 2.62
CA ALA A 189 -36.02 -6.07 1.84
C ALA A 189 -35.83 -5.74 0.33
N ASN A 190 -34.60 -5.68 -0.18
CA ASN A 190 -34.30 -5.60 -1.62
C ASN A 190 -34.98 -4.42 -2.34
N TYR A 191 -35.19 -3.28 -1.66
CA TYR A 191 -35.98 -2.13 -2.14
C TYR A 191 -37.44 -2.44 -2.53
N GLY A 192 -38.00 -3.59 -2.13
CA GLY A 192 -39.40 -3.96 -2.33
C GLY A 192 -39.86 -3.86 -3.78
N GLY A 193 -41.09 -3.37 -3.97
CA GLY A 193 -41.73 -3.21 -5.29
C GLY A 193 -41.40 -1.91 -6.04
N LEU A 194 -40.39 -1.14 -5.61
CA LEU A 194 -40.02 0.10 -6.31
C LEU A 194 -39.59 -0.20 -7.76
N PRO A 195 -39.87 0.68 -8.74
CA PRO A 195 -39.26 0.62 -10.07
C PRO A 195 -37.75 0.45 -9.94
N HIS A 196 -37.15 -0.46 -10.71
CA HIS A 196 -35.74 -0.84 -10.59
C HIS A 196 -34.87 -0.33 -11.76
N TYR A 197 -35.27 0.76 -12.42
CA TYR A 197 -34.58 1.32 -13.58
C TYR A 197 -34.60 2.85 -13.56
N GLU A 198 -33.66 3.47 -14.26
CA GLU A 198 -33.56 4.91 -14.52
C GLU A 198 -33.11 5.08 -15.99
N PRO A 199 -33.65 6.05 -16.75
CA PRO A 199 -34.68 7.03 -16.37
C PRO A 199 -36.07 6.41 -16.20
N ASN A 200 -36.89 6.96 -15.30
CA ASN A 200 -38.27 6.53 -15.06
C ASN A 200 -39.20 7.72 -14.74
N SER A 201 -40.51 7.54 -14.94
CA SER A 201 -41.53 8.59 -14.72
C SER A 201 -42.06 8.64 -13.27
N PHE A 202 -41.37 8.02 -12.30
CA PHE A 202 -41.83 7.86 -10.92
C PHE A 202 -40.93 8.56 -9.90
N SER A 203 -40.01 9.41 -10.37
CA SER A 203 -39.05 10.16 -9.55
C SER A 203 -38.22 9.25 -8.63
N GLN A 204 -37.83 8.07 -9.13
CA GLN A 204 -36.96 7.15 -8.40
C GLN A 204 -35.53 7.24 -8.96
N TRP A 205 -34.53 7.18 -8.06
CA TRP A 205 -33.10 7.10 -8.41
C TRP A 205 -32.52 8.34 -9.10
N GLN A 206 -33.05 9.52 -8.80
CA GLN A 206 -32.57 10.78 -9.37
C GLN A 206 -31.08 11.03 -9.05
N GLU A 207 -30.31 11.45 -10.05
CA GLU A 207 -28.94 11.91 -9.86
C GLU A 207 -28.84 13.19 -9.02
N GLN A 208 -27.64 13.47 -8.50
CA GLN A 208 -27.37 14.59 -7.59
C GLN A 208 -26.26 15.49 -8.14
N ALA A 209 -26.59 16.26 -9.18
CA ALA A 209 -25.64 17.07 -9.95
C ALA A 209 -24.92 18.16 -9.12
N GLN A 210 -25.47 18.56 -7.97
CA GLN A 210 -24.86 19.54 -7.06
C GLN A 210 -23.51 19.09 -6.48
N PHE A 211 -23.20 17.79 -6.50
CA PHE A 211 -21.93 17.23 -6.00
C PHE A 211 -20.86 17.03 -7.09
N LYS A 212 -21.08 17.58 -8.30
CA LYS A 212 -20.15 17.43 -9.42
C LYS A 212 -18.78 18.07 -9.13
N GLU A 213 -17.71 17.31 -9.35
CA GLU A 213 -16.33 17.80 -9.27
C GLU A 213 -15.97 18.75 -10.44
N PRO A 214 -15.01 19.67 -10.23
CA PRO A 214 -14.41 20.42 -11.33
C PRO A 214 -13.66 19.48 -12.28
N PRO A 215 -13.57 19.81 -13.58
CA PRO A 215 -12.85 18.98 -14.54
C PRO A 215 -11.34 18.95 -14.23
N LEU A 216 -10.74 17.76 -14.31
CA LEU A 216 -9.28 17.58 -14.27
C LEU A 216 -8.70 17.72 -15.68
N LYS A 217 -7.72 18.62 -15.85
CA LYS A 217 -7.02 18.79 -17.13
C LYS A 217 -6.12 17.58 -17.42
N ILE A 218 -6.21 17.05 -18.63
CA ILE A 218 -5.35 15.97 -19.14
C ILE A 218 -4.49 16.53 -20.28
N SER A 219 -3.25 16.05 -20.41
CA SER A 219 -2.31 16.45 -21.46
C SER A 219 -1.44 15.26 -21.86
N GLY A 220 -1.17 15.12 -23.16
CA GLY A 220 -0.48 13.96 -23.73
C GLY A 220 -1.44 12.88 -24.25
N ASP A 221 -0.89 11.93 -24.99
CA ASP A 221 -1.62 10.81 -25.56
C ASP A 221 -1.81 9.67 -24.53
N ALA A 222 -2.83 8.84 -24.75
CA ALA A 222 -3.00 7.61 -23.99
C ALA A 222 -1.97 6.58 -24.43
N ASP A 223 -0.99 6.29 -23.59
CA ASP A 223 0.07 5.30 -23.84
C ASP A 223 0.61 4.73 -22.51
N TYR A 224 1.46 3.72 -22.60
CA TYR A 224 2.22 3.19 -21.48
C TYR A 224 3.48 4.02 -21.21
N TRP A 225 3.28 5.20 -20.64
CA TRP A 225 4.36 6.10 -20.25
C TRP A 225 5.31 5.46 -19.24
N ASP A 226 6.56 5.26 -19.65
CA ASP A 226 7.64 4.74 -18.84
C ASP A 226 7.94 5.72 -17.70
N PHE A 227 7.56 5.33 -16.48
CA PHE A 227 7.72 6.19 -15.32
C PHE A 227 9.20 6.52 -15.04
N ARG A 228 10.15 5.68 -15.51
CA ARG A 228 11.59 5.91 -15.28
C ARG A 228 12.12 7.08 -16.11
N GLN A 229 11.45 7.42 -17.21
CA GLN A 229 11.77 8.59 -18.03
C GLN A 229 11.14 9.86 -17.45
N ASP A 230 9.98 9.72 -16.80
CA ASP A 230 9.25 10.81 -16.14
C ASP A 230 9.98 11.28 -14.87
N ASP A 231 10.43 10.33 -14.04
CA ASP A 231 11.19 10.59 -12.83
C ASP A 231 12.17 9.44 -12.58
N SER A 232 13.44 9.72 -12.35
CA SER A 232 14.46 8.72 -12.00
C SER A 232 15.24 9.06 -10.74
N ASP A 233 14.69 9.93 -9.88
CA ASP A 233 15.30 10.25 -8.59
C ASP A 233 14.87 9.23 -7.53
N TYR A 234 15.57 8.10 -7.54
CA TYR A 234 15.31 7.02 -6.59
C TYR A 234 15.90 7.27 -5.20
N PHE A 235 16.85 8.20 -5.09
CA PHE A 235 17.85 8.14 -4.03
C PHE A 235 17.99 9.42 -3.20
N SER A 236 17.41 10.55 -3.61
CA SER A 236 17.47 11.78 -2.80
C SER A 236 16.75 11.63 -1.46
N GLN A 237 15.52 11.12 -1.46
CA GLN A 237 14.71 10.96 -0.25
C GLN A 237 15.26 9.91 0.74
N PRO A 238 15.61 8.67 0.34
CA PRO A 238 16.23 7.73 1.28
C PRO A 238 17.57 8.23 1.82
N ARG A 239 18.34 9.00 1.04
CA ARG A 239 19.58 9.64 1.51
C ARG A 239 19.30 10.70 2.58
N ALA A 240 18.29 11.54 2.38
CA ALA A 240 17.87 12.51 3.38
C ALA A 240 17.41 11.80 4.67
N LEU A 241 16.61 10.75 4.55
CA LEU A 241 16.15 9.93 5.68
C LEU A 241 17.33 9.29 6.43
N PHE A 242 18.28 8.69 5.71
CA PHE A 242 19.50 8.10 6.29
C PHE A 242 20.33 9.15 7.04
N ASN A 243 20.45 10.37 6.51
CA ASN A 243 21.22 11.44 7.14
C ASN A 243 20.54 12.06 8.37
N LEU A 244 19.24 11.84 8.57
CA LEU A 244 18.54 12.18 9.81
C LEU A 244 18.75 11.16 10.95
N MET A 245 19.26 9.97 10.64
CA MET A 245 19.52 8.92 11.63
C MET A 245 20.78 9.23 12.44
N ASN A 246 20.71 9.00 13.75
CA ASN A 246 21.91 8.93 14.58
C ASN A 246 22.67 7.61 14.38
N ASP A 247 23.87 7.49 14.94
CA ASP A 247 24.72 6.30 14.73
C ASP A 247 24.07 5.00 15.19
N THR A 248 23.32 5.01 16.30
CA THR A 248 22.57 3.83 16.79
C THR A 248 21.48 3.42 15.80
N GLN A 249 20.74 4.40 15.26
CA GLN A 249 19.70 4.16 14.25
C GLN A 249 20.29 3.65 12.93
N LYS A 250 21.44 4.18 12.51
CA LYS A 250 22.18 3.69 11.34
C LYS A 250 22.66 2.26 11.53
N GLN A 251 23.23 1.94 12.69
CA GLN A 251 23.66 0.57 12.99
C GLN A 251 22.47 -0.39 13.00
N ALA A 252 21.35 0.00 13.62
CA ALA A 252 20.12 -0.80 13.60
C ALA A 252 19.61 -1.02 12.15
N LEU A 253 19.63 0.00 11.30
CA LEU A 253 19.29 -0.13 9.88
C LEU A 253 20.17 -1.18 9.19
N PHE A 254 21.49 -1.14 9.40
CA PHE A 254 22.42 -2.09 8.79
C PHE A 254 22.18 -3.53 9.28
N ASP A 255 22.04 -3.72 10.59
CA ASP A 255 21.84 -5.03 11.22
C ASP A 255 20.48 -5.63 10.81
N ASN A 256 19.43 -4.81 10.78
CA ASN A 256 18.09 -5.23 10.33
C ASN A 256 18.09 -5.63 8.86
N THR A 257 18.73 -4.84 7.99
CA THR A 257 18.88 -5.17 6.58
C THR A 257 19.63 -6.48 6.41
N ALA A 258 20.80 -6.65 7.05
CA ALA A 258 21.59 -7.87 6.93
C ALA A 258 20.84 -9.10 7.44
N GLY A 259 20.18 -8.99 8.60
CA GLY A 259 19.36 -10.06 9.17
C GLY A 259 18.17 -10.44 8.28
N ALA A 260 17.52 -9.46 7.66
CA ALA A 260 16.40 -9.69 6.75
C ALA A 260 16.83 -10.25 5.38
N MET A 261 18.04 -9.91 4.91
CA MET A 261 18.63 -10.51 3.70
C MET A 261 19.01 -11.97 3.92
N GLY A 262 19.43 -12.34 5.13
CA GLY A 262 19.65 -13.73 5.53
C GLY A 262 20.41 -14.56 4.50
N ASP A 263 19.77 -15.62 4.01
CA ASP A 263 20.31 -16.58 3.04
C ASP A 263 20.04 -16.20 1.57
N ALA A 264 19.63 -14.97 1.28
CA ALA A 264 19.52 -14.49 -0.10
C ALA A 264 20.84 -14.69 -0.85
N LEU A 265 20.74 -15.05 -2.14
CA LEU A 265 21.89 -15.30 -3.01
C LEU A 265 22.82 -14.06 -3.08
N ASP A 266 24.13 -14.30 -3.15
CA ASP A 266 25.12 -13.23 -3.02
C ASP A 266 24.99 -12.13 -4.08
N PHE A 267 24.62 -12.46 -5.33
CA PHE A 267 24.41 -11.44 -6.36
C PHE A 267 23.29 -10.44 -5.99
N ILE A 268 22.28 -10.89 -5.22
CA ILE A 268 21.19 -10.04 -4.71
C ILE A 268 21.71 -9.13 -3.60
N LYS A 269 22.52 -9.67 -2.68
CA LYS A 269 23.21 -8.90 -1.63
C LYS A 269 24.08 -7.81 -2.23
N TYR A 270 24.89 -8.16 -3.23
CA TYR A 270 25.69 -7.20 -3.98
C TYR A 270 24.84 -6.14 -4.67
N ARG A 271 23.70 -6.51 -5.27
CA ARG A 271 22.77 -5.54 -5.88
C ARG A 271 22.21 -4.56 -4.86
N HIS A 272 21.81 -5.03 -3.68
CA HIS A 272 21.33 -4.14 -2.62
C HIS A 272 22.42 -3.18 -2.15
N ILE A 273 23.64 -3.67 -1.93
CA ILE A 273 24.81 -2.85 -1.55
C ILE A 273 25.05 -1.75 -2.59
N ARG A 274 25.00 -2.08 -3.90
CA ARG A 274 25.17 -1.08 -4.97
C ARG A 274 24.11 0.01 -4.93
N ASN A 275 22.83 -0.36 -4.77
CA ASN A 275 21.73 0.61 -4.66
C ASN A 275 21.90 1.50 -3.40
N CYS A 276 22.27 0.91 -2.26
CA CYS A 276 22.55 1.65 -1.03
C CYS A 276 23.75 2.59 -1.18
N TYR A 277 24.82 2.16 -1.85
CA TYR A 277 26.01 2.99 -2.08
C TYR A 277 25.73 4.16 -3.05
N ALA A 278 24.89 3.95 -4.07
CA ALA A 278 24.40 5.02 -4.94
C ALA A 278 23.53 6.03 -4.16
N CYS A 279 22.81 5.55 -3.15
CA CYS A 279 22.03 6.37 -2.23
C CYS A 279 22.91 7.17 -1.26
N ASP A 280 23.86 6.56 -0.58
CA ASP A 280 24.87 7.23 0.23
C ASP A 280 26.06 6.28 0.42
N PRO A 281 27.31 6.72 0.20
CA PRO A 281 28.48 5.85 0.40
C PRO A 281 28.51 5.20 1.79
N ALA A 282 28.17 5.94 2.85
CA ALA A 282 28.17 5.39 4.21
C ALA A 282 27.04 4.38 4.44
N TYR A 283 25.92 4.52 3.73
CA TYR A 283 24.85 3.52 3.77
C TYR A 283 25.29 2.21 3.09
N GLY A 284 25.87 2.31 1.89
CA GLY A 284 26.44 1.15 1.20
C GLY A 284 27.50 0.41 2.01
N GLU A 285 28.45 1.14 2.59
CA GLU A 285 29.51 0.57 3.43
C GLU A 285 28.96 -0.09 4.72
N GLY A 286 28.00 0.55 5.39
CA GLY A 286 27.37 0.01 6.58
C GLY A 286 26.65 -1.32 6.33
N VAL A 287 25.86 -1.39 5.25
CA VAL A 287 25.17 -2.62 4.84
C VAL A 287 26.15 -3.70 4.41
N ALA A 288 27.16 -3.36 3.59
CA ALA A 288 28.17 -4.31 3.16
C ALA A 288 28.90 -4.94 4.36
N LYS A 289 29.33 -4.10 5.31
CA LYS A 289 29.99 -4.55 6.54
C LYS A 289 29.09 -5.47 7.37
N ALA A 290 27.81 -5.13 7.56
CA ALA A 290 26.87 -5.95 8.32
C ALA A 290 26.59 -7.31 7.65
N LEU A 291 26.67 -7.37 6.32
CA LEU A 291 26.57 -8.62 5.54
C LEU A 291 27.88 -9.43 5.50
N GLY A 292 28.99 -8.90 6.03
CA GLY A 292 30.32 -9.51 5.90
C GLY A 292 30.88 -9.46 4.47
N LEU A 293 30.46 -8.48 3.67
CA LEU A 293 30.85 -8.26 2.29
C LEU A 293 31.57 -6.90 2.13
N THR A 294 32.03 -6.58 0.92
CA THR A 294 32.61 -5.27 0.61
C THR A 294 31.86 -4.57 -0.53
N VAL A 295 31.90 -3.23 -0.55
CA VAL A 295 31.39 -2.45 -1.68
C VAL A 295 32.18 -2.74 -2.96
N ALA A 296 33.48 -3.01 -2.86
CA ALA A 296 34.32 -3.36 -4.00
C ALA A 296 33.86 -4.65 -4.69
N ASP A 297 33.59 -5.71 -3.93
CA ASP A 297 33.04 -6.96 -4.46
C ASP A 297 31.64 -6.75 -5.05
N ALA A 298 30.82 -5.92 -4.40
CA ALA A 298 29.50 -5.56 -4.89
C ALA A 298 29.53 -4.85 -6.24
N GLN A 299 30.49 -3.93 -6.44
CA GLN A 299 30.72 -3.23 -7.71
C GLN A 299 31.25 -4.19 -8.78
N ALA A 300 32.21 -5.05 -8.44
CA ALA A 300 32.78 -6.04 -9.37
C ALA A 300 31.71 -7.06 -9.85
N ALA A 301 30.80 -7.48 -8.97
CA ALA A 301 29.73 -8.42 -9.29
C ALA A 301 28.69 -7.87 -10.28
N ARG A 302 28.69 -6.56 -10.56
CA ARG A 302 27.70 -5.91 -11.45
C ARG A 302 27.75 -6.47 -12.87
N ASP A 303 28.94 -6.77 -13.39
CA ASP A 303 29.09 -7.18 -14.78
C ASP A 303 28.55 -8.58 -15.07
N SER A 304 28.58 -9.45 -14.07
CA SER A 304 28.04 -10.82 -14.11
C SER A 304 26.65 -10.96 -13.50
N ASP A 305 26.01 -9.86 -13.08
CA ASP A 305 24.71 -9.92 -12.40
C ASP A 305 23.61 -10.43 -13.36
N PRO A 306 22.88 -11.50 -12.99
CA PRO A 306 21.81 -12.05 -13.84
C PRO A 306 20.66 -11.08 -14.12
N GLY A 307 20.50 -10.03 -13.30
CA GLY A 307 19.50 -8.98 -13.50
C GLY A 307 19.88 -7.95 -14.58
N LYS A 308 21.09 -8.02 -15.13
CA LYS A 308 21.57 -7.10 -16.18
C LYS A 308 20.64 -7.15 -17.40
N GLY A 309 20.23 -5.97 -17.87
CA GLY A 309 19.25 -5.80 -18.95
C GLY A 309 17.81 -5.56 -18.46
N HIS A 310 17.53 -5.74 -17.16
CA HIS A 310 16.27 -5.29 -16.58
C HIS A 310 16.28 -3.75 -16.42
N PRO A 311 15.20 -3.01 -16.75
CA PRO A 311 15.18 -1.54 -16.70
C PRO A 311 15.45 -0.93 -15.32
N GLY A 312 15.21 -1.67 -14.25
CA GLY A 312 15.51 -1.25 -12.86
C GLY A 312 16.92 -1.60 -12.38
N PHE A 313 17.73 -2.27 -13.20
CA PHE A 313 19.09 -2.64 -12.84
C PHE A 313 20.04 -1.42 -12.96
N GLN A 314 20.52 -0.92 -11.81
CA GLN A 314 21.49 0.18 -11.72
C GLN A 314 22.94 -0.35 -11.69
#